data_AF-A0A258CSF5-F1
#
_entry.id   AF-A0A258CSF5-F1
#
_cell.length_a   1.000
_cell.length_b   1.000
_cell.length_c   1.000
_cell.angle_alpha   90.00
_cell.angle_beta   90.00
_cell.angle_gamma   90.00
#
_symmetry.space_group_name_H-M   'P 1'
#
loop_
_entity.id
_entity.type
_entity.pdbx_description
1 polymer ?
#
loop_
_entity_poly.entity_id
_entity_poly.type
_entity_poly.pdbx_seq_one_letter_code
_entity_poly.pdbx_strand_id
1 'polypeptide(L)'
;MGGVERTIDVGSKIGFHRFYRESATAQPTARLFTGADLDIEQRTAAALVLYLLRMDVDPRVAVVASEAAPNEMRWLSDVEASSLRVSFQPDKWQPWRLEPYKGGALAVSESQDRRIKMVIGCSRRQGTFMTLTDDTSAAMRQWFSQLRTCAFNGAHPVLGRQVNPDQVTVVPSSVGATIRFRLPGRPADGAPPTLFEKGGPDYPNACTATAYAGTTAGFGAAVSVAMRACFAD
;
A
#
# COMPACT_ATOMS: atom_id res chain seq x y z
N MET A 1 -4.76 -14.05 15.03
CA MET A 1 -4.24 -12.92 14.20
C MET A 1 -5.03 -11.65 14.50
N GLY A 2 -5.03 -11.18 15.76
CA GLY A 2 -6.01 -10.22 16.30
C GLY A 2 -5.72 -8.72 16.17
N GLY A 3 -4.58 -8.32 15.59
CA GLY A 3 -4.04 -6.95 15.71
C GLY A 3 -4.31 -6.04 14.51
N VAL A 4 -4.46 -4.74 14.78
CA VAL A 4 -4.48 -3.66 13.76
C VAL A 4 -3.09 -3.43 13.14
N GLU A 5 -2.04 -3.82 13.85
CA GLU A 5 -0.66 -3.90 13.38
C GLU A 5 -0.10 -5.28 13.74
N ARG A 6 0.63 -5.88 12.80
CA ARG A 6 1.13 -7.26 12.85
C ARG A 6 2.50 -7.34 12.19
N THR A 7 3.53 -7.55 12.99
CA THR A 7 4.91 -7.70 12.50
C THR A 7 5.36 -9.15 12.63
N ILE A 8 6.29 -9.53 11.75
CA ILE A 8 7.07 -10.77 11.89
C ILE A 8 8.50 -10.30 12.13
N ASP A 9 9.04 -10.61 13.30
CA ASP A 9 10.37 -10.16 13.68
C ASP A 9 11.45 -10.81 12.79
N VAL A 10 12.60 -10.14 12.67
CA VAL A 10 13.71 -10.64 11.86
C VAL A 10 14.16 -12.00 12.39
N GLY A 11 14.22 -12.99 11.50
CA GLY A 11 14.57 -14.37 11.83
C GLY A 11 13.39 -15.23 12.31
N SER A 12 12.23 -14.63 12.60
CA SER A 12 10.99 -15.36 12.87
C SER A 12 10.35 -15.85 11.58
N LYS A 13 9.57 -16.93 11.69
CA LYS A 13 8.80 -17.47 10.56
C LYS A 13 7.37 -17.70 10.98
N ILE A 14 6.44 -17.44 10.07
CA ILE A 14 5.06 -17.85 10.19
C ILE A 14 4.75 -18.89 9.13
N GLY A 15 4.00 -19.91 9.50
CA GLY A 15 3.59 -20.96 8.58
C GLY A 15 2.25 -21.55 8.99
N PHE A 16 1.71 -22.34 8.08
CA PHE A 16 0.42 -22.98 8.23
C PHE A 16 0.56 -24.49 8.11
N HIS A 17 -0.22 -25.20 8.90
CA HIS A 17 -0.45 -26.62 8.73
C HIS A 17 -1.80 -26.83 8.07
N ARG A 18 -1.91 -27.87 7.25
CA ARG A 18 -3.22 -28.36 6.85
C ARG A 18 -3.83 -29.18 7.98
N PHE A 19 -5.12 -29.04 8.20
CA PHE A 19 -5.85 -30.00 9.01
C PHE A 19 -6.02 -31.28 8.21
N TYR A 20 -5.69 -32.41 8.83
CA TYR A 20 -5.90 -33.72 8.23
C TYR A 20 -6.14 -34.75 9.34
N ARG A 21 -6.71 -35.90 8.96
CA ARG A 21 -6.82 -37.07 9.84
C ARG A 21 -5.84 -38.13 9.38
N GLU A 22 -5.00 -38.59 10.28
CA GLU A 22 -4.01 -39.63 9.97
C GLU A 22 -4.64 -40.90 9.40
N SER A 23 -5.78 -41.31 9.94
CA SER A 23 -6.55 -42.45 9.42
C SER A 23 -6.99 -42.27 7.96
N ALA A 24 -7.30 -41.03 7.55
CA ALA A 24 -7.69 -40.73 6.17
C ALA A 24 -6.50 -40.82 5.20
N THR A 25 -5.29 -40.53 5.67
CA THR A 25 -4.06 -40.71 4.89
C THR A 25 -3.66 -42.18 4.83
N ALA A 26 -3.82 -42.93 5.93
CA ALA A 26 -3.46 -44.34 6.02
C ALA A 26 -4.43 -45.26 5.23
N GLN A 27 -5.69 -44.86 5.09
CA GLN A 27 -6.73 -45.64 4.40
C GLN A 27 -7.57 -44.76 3.46
N PRO A 28 -6.99 -44.29 2.33
CA PRO A 28 -7.63 -43.28 1.47
C PRO A 28 -8.91 -43.77 0.78
N THR A 29 -9.11 -45.09 0.66
CA THR A 29 -10.30 -45.70 0.06
C THR A 29 -11.40 -46.01 1.07
N ALA A 30 -11.12 -45.88 2.36
CA ALA A 30 -12.12 -46.15 3.39
C ALA A 30 -13.11 -44.98 3.48
N ARG A 31 -14.41 -45.29 3.65
CA ARG A 31 -15.45 -44.30 3.89
C ARG A 31 -15.38 -43.84 5.35
N LEU A 32 -14.45 -42.94 5.64
CA LEU A 32 -14.16 -42.46 6.99
C LEU A 32 -15.02 -41.26 7.44
N PHE A 33 -15.79 -40.68 6.52
CA PHE A 33 -16.62 -39.51 6.76
C PHE A 33 -18.09 -39.81 6.48
N THR A 34 -18.95 -39.42 7.42
CA THR A 34 -20.39 -39.37 7.25
C THR A 34 -20.80 -38.03 6.62
N GLY A 35 -22.06 -37.93 6.19
CA GLY A 35 -22.61 -36.63 5.73
C GLY A 35 -22.58 -35.55 6.81
N ALA A 36 -22.74 -35.93 8.08
CA ALA A 36 -22.64 -34.99 9.20
C ALA A 36 -21.21 -34.49 9.41
N ASP A 37 -20.20 -35.35 9.24
CA ASP A 37 -18.79 -34.95 9.32
C ASP A 37 -18.45 -33.93 8.23
N LEU A 38 -18.92 -34.16 6.99
CA LEU A 38 -18.70 -33.23 5.89
C LEU A 38 -19.39 -31.87 6.10
N ASP A 39 -20.61 -31.83 6.68
CA ASP A 39 -21.28 -30.57 7.04
C ASP A 39 -20.47 -29.78 8.09
N ILE A 40 -19.94 -30.47 9.11
CA ILE A 40 -19.11 -29.85 10.15
C ILE A 40 -17.80 -29.30 9.56
N GLU A 41 -17.13 -30.04 8.68
CA GLU A 41 -15.90 -29.59 8.01
C GLU A 41 -16.16 -28.35 7.15
N GLN A 42 -17.25 -28.32 6.38
CA GLN A 42 -17.64 -27.17 5.56
C GLN A 42 -17.94 -25.93 6.41
N ARG A 43 -18.69 -26.10 7.51
CA ARG A 43 -18.96 -25.00 8.46
C ARG A 43 -17.68 -24.48 9.11
N THR A 44 -16.77 -25.37 9.45
CA THR A 44 -15.48 -25.02 10.06
C THR A 44 -14.62 -24.23 9.08
N ALA A 45 -14.50 -24.69 7.83
CA ALA A 45 -13.80 -23.96 6.77
C ALA A 45 -14.40 -22.56 6.54
N ALA A 46 -15.73 -22.45 6.49
CA ALA A 46 -16.42 -21.17 6.37
C ALA A 46 -16.14 -20.24 7.57
N ALA A 47 -16.15 -20.78 8.80
CA ALA A 47 -15.84 -20.01 10.00
C ALA A 47 -14.38 -19.50 10.01
N LEU A 48 -13.43 -20.30 9.53
CA LEU A 48 -12.02 -19.90 9.39
C LEU A 48 -11.88 -18.77 8.35
N VAL A 49 -12.51 -18.89 7.18
CA VAL A 49 -12.50 -17.82 6.17
C VAL A 49 -13.12 -16.54 6.71
N LEU A 50 -14.24 -16.64 7.44
CA LEU A 50 -14.87 -15.49 8.07
C LEU A 50 -13.97 -14.85 9.14
N TYR A 51 -13.24 -15.66 9.90
CA TYR A 51 -12.24 -15.16 10.85
C TYR A 51 -11.13 -14.39 10.14
N LEU A 52 -10.57 -14.92 9.04
CA LEU A 52 -9.54 -14.23 8.25
C LEU A 52 -10.05 -12.87 7.75
N LEU A 53 -11.25 -12.83 7.19
CA LEU A 53 -11.88 -11.58 6.72
C LEU A 53 -12.07 -10.56 7.84
N ARG A 54 -12.56 -10.99 9.00
CA ARG A 54 -12.74 -10.10 10.17
C ARG A 54 -11.42 -9.55 10.69
N MET A 55 -10.33 -10.29 10.51
CA MET A 55 -9.00 -9.83 10.87
C MET A 55 -8.27 -9.09 9.75
N ASP A 56 -8.97 -8.81 8.63
CA ASP A 56 -8.39 -8.15 7.46
C ASP A 56 -7.13 -8.87 6.96
N VAL A 57 -7.19 -10.20 7.00
CA VAL A 57 -6.25 -11.14 6.39
C VAL A 57 -6.86 -11.60 5.07
N ASP A 58 -6.03 -11.72 4.04
CA ASP A 58 -6.49 -12.22 2.75
C ASP A 58 -6.93 -13.70 2.86
N PRO A 59 -8.17 -14.06 2.47
CA PRO A 59 -8.67 -15.43 2.54
C PRO A 59 -7.84 -16.45 1.75
N ARG A 60 -7.00 -16.01 0.79
CA ARG A 60 -6.04 -16.87 0.10
C ARG A 60 -5.08 -17.58 1.06
N VAL A 61 -4.94 -17.10 2.30
CA VAL A 61 -4.27 -17.84 3.38
C VAL A 61 -4.83 -19.25 3.56
N ALA A 62 -6.16 -19.43 3.45
CA ALA A 62 -6.76 -20.75 3.59
C ALA A 62 -6.31 -21.71 2.46
N VAL A 63 -6.12 -21.17 1.25
CA VAL A 63 -5.59 -21.93 0.10
C VAL A 63 -4.14 -22.32 0.38
N VAL A 64 -3.30 -21.36 0.76
CA VAL A 64 -1.88 -21.60 1.07
C VAL A 64 -1.71 -22.60 2.22
N ALA A 65 -2.56 -22.52 3.24
CA ALA A 65 -2.57 -23.49 4.34
C ALA A 65 -2.89 -24.92 3.86
N SER A 66 -3.76 -25.06 2.87
CA SER A 66 -4.19 -26.36 2.34
C SER A 66 -3.12 -27.04 1.46
N GLU A 67 -2.12 -26.28 0.99
CA GLU A 67 -1.01 -26.81 0.18
C GLU A 67 0.02 -27.59 1.03
N ALA A 68 0.04 -27.42 2.35
CA ALA A 68 0.96 -28.14 3.23
C ALA A 68 0.74 -29.66 3.14
N ALA A 69 1.81 -30.45 3.16
CA ALA A 69 1.68 -31.91 3.32
C ALA A 69 1.18 -32.25 4.75
N PRO A 70 0.67 -33.47 5.01
CA PRO A 70 0.08 -33.81 6.32
C PRO A 70 1.02 -33.52 7.50
N ASN A 71 2.31 -33.73 7.34
CA ASN A 71 3.31 -33.60 8.41
C ASN A 71 4.29 -32.45 8.17
N GLU A 72 3.94 -31.52 7.30
CA GLU A 72 4.78 -30.40 6.95
C GLU A 72 4.12 -29.08 7.35
N MET A 73 4.95 -28.06 7.51
CA MET A 73 4.48 -26.70 7.63
C MET A 73 4.77 -25.95 6.33
N ARG A 74 3.76 -25.28 5.80
CA ARG A 74 3.93 -24.32 4.71
C ARG A 74 4.34 -22.98 5.31
N TRP A 75 5.65 -22.71 5.32
CA TRP A 75 6.22 -21.43 5.77
C TRP A 75 5.99 -20.35 4.73
N LEU A 76 5.59 -19.15 5.16
CA LEU A 76 5.46 -17.98 4.29
C LEU A 76 6.81 -17.25 4.16
N SER A 77 7.09 -16.76 2.95
CA SER A 77 8.07 -15.69 2.75
C SER A 77 7.53 -14.34 3.25
N ASP A 78 8.41 -13.37 3.49
CA ASP A 78 8.01 -12.01 3.89
C ASP A 78 7.09 -11.35 2.85
N VAL A 79 7.36 -11.61 1.56
CA VAL A 79 6.55 -11.12 0.45
C VAL A 79 5.15 -11.71 0.51
N GLU A 80 5.04 -13.03 0.73
CA GLU A 80 3.75 -13.70 0.87
C GLU A 80 3.00 -13.20 2.11
N ALA A 81 3.66 -13.14 3.27
CA ALA A 81 3.07 -12.69 4.52
C ALA A 81 2.52 -11.25 4.41
N SER A 82 3.23 -10.36 3.73
CA SER A 82 2.75 -9.00 3.43
C SER A 82 1.58 -9.01 2.43
N SER A 83 1.70 -9.77 1.34
CA SER A 83 0.66 -9.83 0.29
C SER A 83 -0.66 -10.44 0.77
N LEU A 84 -0.58 -11.39 1.71
CA LEU A 84 -1.70 -12.05 2.36
C LEU A 84 -2.20 -11.26 3.58
N ARG A 85 -1.59 -10.11 3.87
CA ARG A 85 -1.86 -9.28 5.06
C ARG A 85 -1.78 -10.10 6.35
N VAL A 86 -0.87 -11.07 6.44
CA VAL A 86 -0.56 -11.81 7.68
C VAL A 86 0.37 -10.95 8.53
N SER A 87 1.39 -10.35 7.91
CA SER A 87 2.08 -9.18 8.42
C SER A 87 1.45 -7.93 7.82
N PHE A 88 1.09 -6.98 8.68
CA PHE A 88 0.35 -5.79 8.31
C PHE A 88 0.80 -4.59 9.15
N GLN A 89 1.25 -3.53 8.49
CA GLN A 89 1.59 -2.24 9.10
C GLN A 89 0.77 -1.18 8.33
N PRO A 90 -0.28 -0.61 8.92
CA PRO A 90 -1.25 0.24 8.22
C PRO A 90 -0.62 1.36 7.39
N ASP A 91 0.38 2.02 7.97
CA ASP A 91 1.11 3.17 7.45
C ASP A 91 2.28 2.81 6.51
N LYS A 92 2.64 1.53 6.42
CA LYS A 92 3.72 1.07 5.55
C LYS A 92 3.35 1.24 4.07
N TRP A 93 4.22 1.91 3.32
CA TRP A 93 4.04 2.12 1.89
C TRP A 93 4.26 0.83 1.08
N GLN A 94 3.32 0.54 0.18
CA GLN A 94 3.44 -0.53 -0.80
C GLN A 94 4.33 -0.12 -1.98
N PRO A 95 5.06 -1.08 -2.61
CA PRO A 95 5.85 -0.80 -3.80
C PRO A 95 5.06 -0.06 -4.89
N TRP A 96 5.74 0.81 -5.61
CA TRP A 96 5.13 1.55 -6.70
C TRP A 96 4.73 0.61 -7.84
N ARG A 97 3.53 0.83 -8.38
CA ARG A 97 2.98 0.09 -9.50
C ARG A 97 2.51 1.03 -10.60
N LEU A 98 2.30 0.47 -11.80
CA LEU A 98 1.69 1.17 -12.91
C LEU A 98 0.20 0.87 -12.98
N GLU A 99 -0.60 1.92 -13.14
CA GLU A 99 -2.03 1.81 -13.42
C GLU A 99 -2.33 2.47 -14.77
N PRO A 100 -3.09 1.82 -15.67
CA PRO A 100 -3.50 2.42 -16.94
C PRO A 100 -4.46 3.59 -16.70
N TYR A 101 -4.26 4.71 -17.40
CA TYR A 101 -5.12 5.89 -17.26
C TYR A 101 -5.26 6.66 -18.58
N LYS A 102 -6.48 6.68 -19.14
CA LYS A 102 -6.86 7.50 -20.32
C LYS A 102 -5.82 7.47 -21.46
N GLY A 103 -5.34 6.27 -21.82
CA GLY A 103 -4.34 6.09 -22.89
C GLY A 103 -2.89 6.36 -22.48
N GLY A 104 -2.61 6.56 -21.18
CA GLY A 104 -1.28 6.61 -20.59
C GLY A 104 -1.19 5.74 -19.35
N ALA A 105 -0.21 6.04 -18.48
CA ALA A 105 0.01 5.32 -17.23
C ALA A 105 0.19 6.29 -16.05
N LEU A 106 -0.20 5.84 -14.87
CA LEU A 106 0.07 6.49 -13.59
C LEU A 106 1.00 5.61 -12.78
N ALA A 107 1.95 6.22 -12.08
CA ALA A 107 2.71 5.56 -11.03
C ALA A 107 1.96 5.76 -9.70
N VAL A 108 1.66 4.67 -9.02
CA VAL A 108 0.83 4.67 -7.80
C VAL A 108 1.53 3.93 -6.69
N SER A 109 1.52 4.51 -5.49
CA SER A 109 1.88 3.84 -4.24
C SER A 109 0.86 4.23 -3.17
N GLU A 110 0.59 3.34 -2.23
CA GLU A 110 -0.39 3.55 -1.16
C GLU A 110 0.07 2.86 0.12
N SER A 111 -0.43 3.34 1.26
CA SER A 111 -0.27 2.67 2.55
C SER A 111 -0.97 1.31 2.54
N GLN A 112 -0.60 0.37 3.41
CA GLN A 112 -1.21 -0.97 3.38
C GLN A 112 -2.71 -0.96 3.68
N ASP A 113 -3.17 0.00 4.49
CA ASP A 113 -4.59 0.24 4.75
C ASP A 113 -5.29 1.08 3.65
N ARG A 114 -4.54 1.54 2.65
CA ARG A 114 -4.97 2.38 1.51
C ARG A 114 -5.56 3.74 1.90
N ARG A 115 -5.36 4.21 3.13
CA ARG A 115 -5.84 5.51 3.58
C ARG A 115 -4.95 6.66 3.11
N ILE A 116 -3.69 6.36 2.77
CA ILE A 116 -2.76 7.30 2.18
C ILE A 116 -2.37 6.80 0.79
N LYS A 117 -2.46 7.67 -0.22
CA LYS A 117 -2.19 7.31 -1.62
C LYS A 117 -1.41 8.41 -2.33
N MET A 118 -0.34 8.01 -3.01
CA MET A 118 0.43 8.84 -3.92
C MET A 118 0.20 8.42 -5.37
N VAL A 119 0.00 9.42 -6.23
CA VAL A 119 -0.19 9.23 -7.67
C VAL A 119 0.67 10.23 -8.41
N ILE A 120 1.59 9.72 -9.21
CA ILE A 120 2.44 10.49 -10.12
C ILE A 120 2.01 10.20 -11.54
N GLY A 121 1.87 11.22 -12.36
CA GLY A 121 1.51 11.01 -13.75
C GLY A 121 1.69 12.24 -14.61
N CYS A 122 1.38 12.04 -15.87
CA CYS A 122 1.38 13.11 -16.83
C CYS A 122 0.21 13.01 -17.81
N SER A 123 -0.44 14.14 -18.07
CA SER A 123 -1.55 14.20 -19.03
C SER A 123 -1.49 15.48 -19.87
N ARG A 124 -2.06 15.43 -21.08
CA ARG A 124 -2.13 16.60 -21.97
C ARG A 124 -2.81 17.81 -21.33
N ARG A 125 -3.80 17.58 -20.45
CA ARG A 125 -4.56 18.67 -19.82
C ARG A 125 -3.86 19.26 -18.59
N GLN A 126 -3.22 18.41 -17.79
CA GLN A 126 -2.68 18.82 -16.49
C GLN A 126 -1.16 19.03 -16.51
N GLY A 127 -0.50 18.60 -17.59
CA GLY A 127 0.95 18.45 -17.61
C GLY A 127 1.38 17.39 -16.60
N THR A 128 2.58 17.57 -16.05
CA THR A 128 3.14 16.71 -15.02
C THR A 128 2.52 17.01 -13.67
N PHE A 129 2.11 15.99 -12.93
CA PHE A 129 1.50 16.18 -11.62
C PHE A 129 1.87 15.08 -10.62
N MET A 130 1.76 15.44 -9.34
CA MET A 130 1.78 14.55 -8.19
C MET A 130 0.53 14.81 -7.37
N THR A 131 -0.15 13.76 -6.93
CA THR A 131 -1.30 13.84 -6.03
C THR A 131 -1.02 12.99 -4.80
N LEU A 132 -1.19 13.57 -3.61
CA LEU A 132 -1.22 12.88 -2.34
C LEU A 132 -2.63 12.95 -1.79
N THR A 133 -3.21 11.81 -1.48
CA THR A 133 -4.48 11.69 -0.75
C THR A 133 -4.19 11.14 0.63
N ASP A 134 -4.75 11.77 1.65
CA ASP A 134 -4.70 11.28 3.02
C ASP A 134 -6.10 11.41 3.64
N ASP A 135 -6.74 10.27 3.87
CA ASP A 135 -8.06 10.14 4.48
C ASP A 135 -7.96 9.60 5.91
N THR A 136 -6.85 9.86 6.62
CA THR A 136 -6.63 9.37 7.99
C THR A 136 -7.40 10.16 9.05
N SER A 137 -7.49 11.49 8.91
CA SER A 137 -8.15 12.34 9.90
C SER A 137 -8.52 13.74 9.41
N ALA A 138 -9.50 14.37 10.07
CA ALA A 138 -9.90 15.75 9.77
C ALA A 138 -8.76 16.75 10.07
N ALA A 139 -7.84 16.42 10.98
CA ALA A 139 -6.65 17.23 11.24
C ALA A 139 -5.76 17.33 9.98
N MET A 140 -5.70 16.27 9.17
CA MET A 140 -4.95 16.29 7.90
C MET A 140 -5.52 17.28 6.89
N ARG A 141 -6.83 17.53 6.92
CA ARG A 141 -7.46 18.56 6.09
C ARG A 141 -6.91 19.95 6.43
N GLN A 142 -6.78 20.26 7.72
CA GLN A 142 -6.23 21.53 8.18
C GLN A 142 -4.73 21.63 7.87
N TRP A 143 -3.99 20.53 7.99
CA TRP A 143 -2.59 20.51 7.63
C TRP A 143 -2.38 20.75 6.12
N PHE A 144 -3.14 20.09 5.23
CA PHE A 144 -3.04 20.35 3.78
C PHE A 144 -3.42 21.79 3.41
N SER A 145 -4.39 22.40 4.10
CA SER A 145 -4.74 23.80 3.80
C SER A 145 -3.62 24.78 4.16
N GLN A 146 -2.83 24.49 5.20
CA GLN A 146 -1.66 25.29 5.61
C GLN A 146 -0.53 25.25 4.57
N LEU A 147 -0.42 24.17 3.78
CA LEU A 147 0.59 24.08 2.74
C LEU A 147 0.46 25.20 1.71
N ARG A 148 -0.74 25.77 1.50
CA ARG A 148 -0.91 26.92 0.58
C ARG A 148 -0.19 28.18 1.03
N THR A 149 0.10 28.31 2.33
CA THR A 149 0.70 29.51 2.93
C THR A 149 2.08 29.26 3.51
N CYS A 150 2.50 28.00 3.61
CA CYS A 150 3.73 27.60 4.28
C CYS A 150 4.74 27.09 3.25
N ALA A 151 5.35 28.01 2.50
CA ALA A 151 6.29 27.70 1.43
C ALA A 151 7.69 28.23 1.77
N PHE A 152 8.73 27.48 1.41
CA PHE A 152 10.13 27.88 1.60
C PHE A 152 10.59 28.71 0.42
N ASN A 153 11.03 29.95 0.65
CA ASN A 153 11.35 30.89 -0.43
C ASN A 153 10.24 31.00 -1.49
N GLY A 154 8.98 30.77 -1.07
CA GLY A 154 7.83 30.77 -1.97
C GLY A 154 7.60 29.49 -2.77
N ALA A 155 8.22 28.34 -2.43
CA ALA A 155 7.97 27.05 -3.08
C ALA A 155 8.05 25.83 -2.12
N HIS A 156 7.50 24.69 -2.56
CA HIS A 156 7.60 23.39 -1.90
C HIS A 156 8.58 22.46 -2.63
N PRO A 157 9.46 21.76 -1.91
CA PRO A 157 10.28 20.69 -2.46
C PRO A 157 9.43 19.43 -2.65
N VAL A 158 9.10 19.11 -3.89
CA VAL A 158 8.28 17.96 -4.28
C VAL A 158 9.05 17.15 -5.31
N LEU A 159 9.49 15.94 -4.93
CA LEU A 159 10.22 15.01 -5.81
C LEU A 159 11.45 15.66 -6.48
N GLY A 160 12.22 16.43 -5.70
CA GLY A 160 13.41 17.15 -6.17
C GLY A 160 13.12 18.40 -7.03
N ARG A 161 11.86 18.85 -7.12
CA ARG A 161 11.46 20.08 -7.82
C ARG A 161 10.89 21.11 -6.85
N GLN A 162 11.06 22.38 -7.18
CA GLN A 162 10.41 23.49 -6.47
C GLN A 162 9.04 23.74 -7.10
N VAL A 163 7.98 23.66 -6.29
CA VAL A 163 6.58 23.85 -6.72
C VAL A 163 6.01 25.07 -6.02
N ASN A 164 5.61 26.08 -6.78
CA ASN A 164 5.06 27.30 -6.22
C ASN A 164 3.66 27.07 -5.63
N PRO A 165 3.23 27.82 -4.59
CA PRO A 165 1.91 27.68 -3.97
C PRO A 165 0.71 27.81 -4.93
N ASP A 166 0.83 28.58 -6.01
CA ASP A 166 -0.20 28.71 -7.05
C ASP A 166 -0.35 27.44 -7.90
N GLN A 167 0.65 26.56 -7.87
CA GLN A 167 0.65 25.23 -8.48
C GLN A 167 0.16 24.13 -7.53
N VAL A 168 -0.28 24.51 -6.32
CA VAL A 168 -0.80 23.61 -5.30
C VAL A 168 -2.32 23.75 -5.22
N THR A 169 -3.02 22.63 -5.41
CA THR A 169 -4.47 22.56 -5.23
C THR A 169 -4.79 21.61 -4.08
N VAL A 170 -5.58 22.07 -3.12
CA VAL A 170 -6.07 21.27 -2.00
C VAL A 170 -7.56 21.07 -2.17
N VAL A 171 -8.00 19.80 -2.19
CA VAL A 171 -9.40 19.39 -2.29
C VAL A 171 -9.74 18.63 -1.00
N PRO A 172 -10.57 19.18 -0.10
CA PRO A 172 -10.98 18.46 1.10
C PRO A 172 -11.85 17.24 0.73
N SER A 173 -11.70 16.14 1.47
CA SER A 173 -12.60 14.98 1.43
C SER A 173 -13.46 14.96 2.70
N SER A 174 -14.34 13.97 2.90
CA SER A 174 -15.16 13.85 4.12
C SER A 174 -14.34 13.58 5.38
N VAL A 175 -13.22 12.85 5.27
CA VAL A 175 -12.39 12.43 6.41
C VAL A 175 -11.01 13.09 6.40
N GLY A 176 -10.48 13.50 5.25
CA GLY A 176 -9.17 14.14 5.15
C GLY A 176 -9.11 15.12 3.97
N ALA A 177 -8.10 14.96 3.11
CA ALA A 177 -7.92 15.80 1.93
C ALA A 177 -7.06 15.14 0.83
N THR A 178 -7.14 15.72 -0.35
CA THR A 178 -6.24 15.48 -1.48
C THR A 178 -5.47 16.75 -1.78
N ILE A 179 -4.15 16.66 -1.83
CA ILE A 179 -3.28 17.73 -2.32
C ILE A 179 -2.70 17.33 -3.67
N ARG A 180 -2.73 18.25 -4.62
CA ARG A 180 -2.17 18.10 -5.95
C ARG A 180 -1.12 19.17 -6.20
N PHE A 181 0.01 18.72 -6.70
CA PHE A 181 1.12 19.54 -7.17
C PHE A 181 1.18 19.45 -8.69
N ARG A 182 1.17 20.60 -9.37
CA ARG A 182 1.59 20.68 -10.77
C ARG A 182 3.11 20.82 -10.79
N LEU A 183 3.79 19.84 -11.38
CA LEU A 183 5.25 19.82 -11.41
C LEU A 183 5.77 20.61 -12.62
N PRO A 184 6.85 21.41 -12.47
CA PRO A 184 7.42 22.19 -13.58
C PRO A 184 8.12 21.33 -14.64
N GLY A 185 8.34 20.03 -14.36
CA GLY A 185 8.95 19.07 -15.28
C GLY A 185 8.94 17.66 -14.69
N ARG A 186 9.71 16.75 -15.30
CA ARG A 186 9.92 15.39 -14.76
C ARG A 186 10.51 15.48 -13.34
N PRO A 187 10.15 14.58 -12.40
CA PRO A 187 10.88 14.40 -11.15
C PRO A 187 12.40 14.36 -11.39
N ALA A 188 13.20 14.84 -10.43
CA ALA A 188 14.65 14.79 -10.59
C ALA A 188 15.14 13.32 -10.58
N ASP A 189 16.16 13.02 -11.38
CA ASP A 189 16.72 11.66 -11.42
C ASP A 189 17.24 11.27 -10.04
N GLY A 190 16.83 10.09 -9.56
CA GLY A 190 17.19 9.62 -8.22
C GLY A 190 16.50 10.36 -7.07
N ALA A 191 15.53 11.25 -7.34
CA ALA A 191 14.75 11.88 -6.28
C ALA A 191 14.05 10.80 -5.43
N PRO A 192 14.11 10.88 -4.10
CA PRO A 192 13.32 10.00 -3.26
C PRO A 192 11.83 10.30 -3.46
N PRO A 193 10.94 9.31 -3.23
CA PRO A 193 9.49 9.50 -3.23
C PRO A 193 9.00 10.27 -2.00
N THR A 194 9.90 10.97 -1.29
CA THR A 194 9.60 11.69 -0.07
C THR A 194 8.98 13.03 -0.42
N LEU A 195 7.83 13.30 0.18
CA LEU A 195 7.19 14.60 0.16
C LEU A 195 7.41 15.26 1.51
N PHE A 196 7.67 16.56 1.51
CA PHE A 196 7.74 17.35 2.74
C PHE A 196 8.80 16.90 3.75
N GLU A 197 9.75 16.08 3.31
CA GLU A 197 10.97 15.86 4.06
C GLU A 197 11.77 17.16 4.05
N LYS A 198 12.53 17.40 5.12
CA LYS A 198 13.18 18.68 5.42
C LYS A 198 13.98 19.18 4.19
N GLY A 199 13.41 20.11 3.41
CA GLY A 199 13.97 20.61 2.14
C GLY A 199 15.18 21.52 2.28
N GLY A 200 15.91 21.40 3.40
CA GLY A 200 16.89 22.36 3.89
C GLY A 200 16.61 22.78 5.34
N PRO A 201 17.57 23.42 6.02
CA PRO A 201 17.42 23.86 7.41
C PRO A 201 16.27 24.86 7.62
N ASP A 202 15.88 25.63 6.61
CA ASP A 202 14.87 26.69 6.74
C ASP A 202 13.48 26.30 6.17
N TYR A 203 13.28 25.06 5.70
CA TYR A 203 11.94 24.59 5.33
C TYR A 203 11.06 24.53 6.58
N PRO A 204 9.91 25.22 6.64
CA PRO A 204 9.18 25.36 7.90
C PRO A 204 8.75 24.01 8.46
N ASN A 205 9.01 23.78 9.75
CA ASN A 205 8.60 22.54 10.44
C ASN A 205 7.07 22.32 10.40
N ALA A 206 6.28 23.38 10.26
CA ALA A 206 4.83 23.27 10.08
C ALA A 206 4.44 22.56 8.78
N CYS A 207 5.34 22.54 7.79
CA CYS A 207 5.11 21.97 6.47
C CYS A 207 5.82 20.64 6.29
N THR A 208 6.50 20.11 7.31
CA THR A 208 7.18 18.81 7.24
C THR A 208 6.27 17.68 7.72
N ALA A 209 6.40 16.51 7.11
CA ALA A 209 5.70 15.32 7.54
C ALA A 209 6.46 14.05 7.13
N THR A 210 6.86 13.25 8.12
CA THR A 210 7.57 11.99 7.89
C THR A 210 6.67 10.88 7.36
N ALA A 211 5.35 10.98 7.58
CA ALA A 211 4.36 10.02 7.09
C ALA A 211 4.35 9.88 5.55
N TYR A 212 4.85 10.90 4.82
CA TYR A 212 4.84 10.95 3.35
C TYR A 212 6.22 10.70 2.74
N ALA A 213 7.05 9.91 3.41
CA ALA A 213 8.33 9.47 2.84
C ALA A 213 8.17 8.52 1.64
N GLY A 214 7.04 7.81 1.52
CA GLY A 214 6.84 6.82 0.46
C GLY A 214 7.76 5.60 0.58
N THR A 215 7.86 4.81 -0.49
CA THR A 215 8.86 3.72 -0.62
C THR A 215 9.63 3.85 -1.92
N THR A 216 10.94 3.59 -1.90
CA THR A 216 11.78 3.60 -3.12
C THR A 216 11.54 2.39 -4.01
N ALA A 217 10.92 1.32 -3.48
CA ALA A 217 10.66 0.09 -4.22
C ALA A 217 9.78 0.35 -5.46
N GLY A 218 10.34 0.14 -6.65
CA GLY A 218 9.65 0.31 -7.93
C GLY A 218 9.49 1.77 -8.40
N PHE A 219 9.89 2.76 -7.60
CA PHE A 219 9.62 4.18 -7.85
C PHE A 219 10.15 4.66 -9.21
N GLY A 220 11.46 4.51 -9.45
CA GLY A 220 12.09 5.03 -10.67
C GLY A 220 11.53 4.43 -11.95
N ALA A 221 11.30 3.11 -11.96
CA ALA A 221 10.71 2.41 -13.10
C ALA A 221 9.27 2.86 -13.38
N ALA A 222 8.43 2.93 -12.33
CA ALA A 222 7.03 3.33 -12.47
C ALA A 222 6.91 4.80 -12.93
N VAL A 223 7.64 5.72 -12.28
CA VAL A 223 7.61 7.15 -12.63
C VAL A 223 8.12 7.39 -14.05
N SER A 224 9.20 6.73 -14.46
CA SER A 224 9.73 6.84 -15.82
C SER A 224 8.67 6.51 -16.88
N VAL A 225 7.93 5.41 -16.69
CA VAL A 225 6.85 5.02 -17.62
C VAL A 225 5.67 5.98 -17.55
N ALA A 226 5.23 6.39 -16.35
CA ALA A 226 4.12 7.32 -16.16
C ALA A 226 4.37 8.71 -16.79
N MET A 227 5.65 9.11 -16.89
CA MET A 227 6.04 10.38 -17.46
C MET A 227 6.12 10.38 -19.00
N ARG A 228 6.18 9.21 -19.65
CA ARG A 228 6.38 9.15 -21.12
C ARG A 228 5.37 9.97 -21.92
N ALA A 229 4.12 10.04 -21.45
CA ALA A 229 3.04 10.72 -22.18
C ALA A 229 3.24 12.24 -22.40
N CYS A 230 4.13 12.90 -21.65
CA CYS A 230 4.39 14.34 -21.80
C CYS A 230 5.74 14.70 -22.40
N PHE A 231 6.58 13.70 -22.63
CA PHE A 231 7.96 13.91 -23.03
C PHE A 231 8.40 12.84 -24.04
N ALA A 232 7.44 12.23 -24.73
CA ALA A 232 7.68 11.51 -25.95
C ALA A 232 7.66 12.56 -27.06
N ASP A 233 8.85 12.85 -27.59
CA ASP A 233 9.01 13.61 -28.83
C ASP A 233 8.49 12.78 -30.02
#